data_AF-A0A959NS52-F1
#
_entry.id   AF-A0A959NS52-F1
#
_cell.length_a   1.000
_cell.length_b   1.000
_cell.length_c   1.000
_cell.angle_alpha   90.00
_cell.angle_beta   90.00
_cell.angle_gamma   90.00
#
_symmetry.space_group_name_H-M   'P 1'
#
loop_
_entity.id
_entity.type
_entity.pdbx_description
1 polymer ?
#
loop_
_entity_poly.entity_id
_entity_poly.type
_entity_poly.pdbx_seq_one_letter_code
_entity_poly.pdbx_strand_id
1 'polypeptide(L)'
;VESLDEILGKPFKVLDDGFVRVVDYMGSDQSIVQAARVSYGAGTKSVSEDEGLIRYLMRHHHSTPFEMCEIKLHVRVPMDAWRQWIRHRTANVNEYSTRYSLAIDQSAKTKEDEWRLQSSMNKQGSEGFLSKEEGTLLTQEEEKLHSDIWGIYNSRIEKGVAREQARKDLPLSTYTEAYWKIDLHNLLHFLRLRMDKHAQLEIRKFADTIGNEIVKRWVPLTWEAFQDYRMNSKSFSGLEMQLLSLISQNENEKAAEKAKEFGWLRMKEEKLIKSLERIEFEEKLELLNLKKPW
;
A
#
# COMPACT_ATOMS: atom_id res chain seq x y z
N VAL A 1 -16.21 -16.36 -9.99
CA VAL A 1 -14.80 -16.39 -10.47
C VAL A 1 -14.18 -17.54 -9.73
N GLU A 2 -14.03 -18.70 -10.37
CA GLU A 2 -13.78 -19.99 -9.70
C GLU A 2 -12.56 -19.94 -8.77
N SER A 3 -11.46 -19.35 -9.23
CA SER A 3 -10.23 -19.13 -8.45
C SER A 3 -10.43 -18.30 -7.17
N LEU A 4 -11.40 -17.39 -7.14
CA LEU A 4 -11.74 -16.60 -5.96
C LEU A 4 -12.75 -17.34 -5.07
N ASP A 5 -13.69 -18.06 -5.68
CA ASP A 5 -14.69 -18.89 -4.98
C ASP A 5 -14.01 -19.94 -4.09
N GLU A 6 -12.89 -20.51 -4.55
CA GLU A 6 -12.07 -21.47 -3.81
C GLU A 6 -11.48 -20.91 -2.50
N ILE A 7 -11.31 -19.59 -2.38
CA ILE A 7 -10.68 -18.94 -1.23
C ILE A 7 -11.67 -18.14 -0.37
N LEU A 8 -12.96 -18.15 -0.72
CA LEU A 8 -14.01 -17.55 0.11
C LEU A 8 -14.00 -18.14 1.51
N GLY A 9 -14.03 -17.27 2.52
CA GLY A 9 -14.01 -17.66 3.92
C GLY A 9 -12.67 -18.21 4.43
N LYS A 10 -11.65 -18.38 3.57
CA LYS A 10 -10.32 -18.87 3.97
C LYS A 10 -9.40 -17.70 4.35
N PRO A 11 -8.78 -17.71 5.55
CA PRO A 11 -7.87 -16.65 5.95
C PRO A 11 -6.47 -16.86 5.38
N PHE A 12 -5.89 -15.80 4.82
CA PHE A 12 -4.46 -15.66 4.55
C PHE A 12 -3.81 -15.01 5.76
N LYS A 13 -2.89 -15.73 6.42
CA LYS A 13 -2.17 -15.21 7.60
C LYS A 13 -1.20 -14.10 7.18
N VAL A 14 -1.13 -13.04 7.99
CA VAL A 14 -0.24 -11.89 7.78
C VAL A 14 0.32 -11.48 9.14
N LEU A 15 1.62 -11.15 9.21
CA LEU A 15 2.33 -10.94 10.47
C LEU A 15 2.28 -12.18 11.38
N ASP A 16 2.31 -11.99 12.70
CA ASP A 16 2.32 -13.03 13.71
C ASP A 16 0.91 -13.56 14.04
N ASP A 17 -0.09 -12.69 14.05
CA ASP A 17 -1.48 -13.04 14.42
C ASP A 17 -2.55 -12.33 13.56
N GLY A 18 -2.13 -11.66 12.49
CA GLY A 18 -3.03 -11.01 11.55
C GLY A 18 -3.54 -11.94 10.45
N PHE A 19 -4.59 -11.50 9.77
CA PHE A 19 -5.04 -12.16 8.54
C PHE A 19 -5.85 -11.23 7.63
N VAL A 20 -6.00 -11.66 6.38
CA VAL A 20 -7.01 -11.17 5.44
C VAL A 20 -7.85 -12.35 4.97
N ARG A 21 -9.16 -12.18 4.95
CA ARG A 21 -10.11 -13.18 4.46
C ARG A 21 -11.13 -12.53 3.53
N VAL A 22 -11.35 -13.14 2.36
CA VAL A 22 -12.43 -12.73 1.47
C VAL A 22 -13.75 -13.20 2.06
N VAL A 23 -14.66 -12.26 2.29
CA VAL A 23 -16.01 -12.55 2.81
C VAL A 23 -16.99 -12.65 1.66
N ASP A 24 -16.86 -11.76 0.69
CA ASP A 24 -17.80 -11.59 -0.41
C ASP A 24 -17.17 -10.75 -1.51
N TYR A 25 -17.65 -10.88 -2.74
CA TYR A 25 -17.22 -10.05 -3.87
C TYR A 25 -18.31 -9.98 -4.93
N MET A 26 -18.26 -8.92 -5.74
CA MET A 26 -19.18 -8.68 -6.85
C MET A 26 -18.39 -8.27 -8.09
N GLY A 27 -18.72 -8.90 -9.22
CA GLY A 27 -18.12 -8.59 -10.52
C GLY A 27 -16.82 -9.34 -10.81
N SER A 28 -16.32 -9.15 -12.03
CA SER A 28 -15.08 -9.73 -12.56
C SER A 28 -14.54 -8.85 -13.69
N ASP A 29 -13.44 -9.25 -14.35
CA ASP A 29 -12.96 -8.57 -15.57
C ASP A 29 -14.08 -8.42 -16.62
N GLN A 30 -15.01 -9.39 -16.71
CA GLN A 30 -16.14 -9.31 -17.61
C GLN A 30 -17.13 -8.20 -17.25
N SER A 31 -17.34 -7.93 -15.96
CA SER A 31 -18.22 -6.84 -15.49
C SER A 31 -17.65 -5.48 -15.88
N ILE A 32 -16.32 -5.32 -15.83
CA ILE A 32 -15.62 -4.10 -16.27
C ILE A 32 -15.84 -3.88 -17.77
N VAL A 33 -15.62 -4.92 -18.57
CA VAL A 33 -15.82 -4.89 -20.02
C VAL A 33 -17.28 -4.58 -20.37
N GLN A 34 -18.22 -5.25 -19.72
CA GLN A 34 -19.65 -5.01 -19.91
C GLN A 34 -20.00 -3.55 -19.63
N ALA A 35 -19.57 -3.02 -18.47
CA ALA A 35 -19.84 -1.64 -18.08
C ALA A 35 -19.24 -0.62 -19.06
N ALA A 36 -18.00 -0.85 -19.50
CA ALA A 36 -17.35 0.02 -20.49
C ALA A 36 -18.07 0.01 -21.85
N ARG A 37 -18.61 -1.14 -22.27
CA ARG A 37 -19.29 -1.32 -23.56
C ARG A 37 -20.72 -0.82 -23.61
N VAL A 38 -21.38 -0.59 -22.47
CA VAL A 38 -22.67 0.13 -22.46
C VAL A 38 -22.54 1.49 -23.15
N SER A 39 -21.34 2.10 -23.09
CA SER A 39 -21.02 3.34 -23.81
C SER A 39 -20.86 3.18 -25.33
N TYR A 40 -20.65 1.96 -25.85
CA TYR A 40 -20.30 1.68 -27.26
C TYR A 40 -21.32 0.82 -28.04
N GLY A 41 -22.37 0.29 -27.38
CA GLY A 41 -23.40 -0.52 -28.01
C GLY A 41 -23.04 -2.01 -28.14
N ALA A 42 -24.06 -2.86 -28.29
CA ALA A 42 -23.92 -4.31 -28.30
C ALA A 42 -23.29 -4.83 -29.60
N GLY A 43 -22.04 -5.30 -29.53
CA GLY A 43 -21.39 -6.09 -30.58
C GLY A 43 -20.83 -7.38 -30.00
N THR A 44 -21.03 -8.51 -30.68
CA THR A 44 -20.44 -9.81 -30.33
C THR A 44 -18.93 -9.79 -30.54
N LYS A 45 -18.14 -10.10 -29.51
CA LYS A 45 -16.68 -9.94 -29.52
C LYS A 45 -15.93 -11.01 -28.73
N SER A 46 -14.65 -11.18 -29.06
CA SER A 46 -13.74 -12.23 -28.59
C SER A 46 -12.93 -11.82 -27.35
N VAL A 47 -12.38 -12.80 -26.62
CA VAL A 47 -11.60 -12.59 -25.36
C VAL A 47 -10.38 -11.69 -25.55
N SER A 48 -9.70 -11.72 -26.71
CA SER A 48 -8.56 -10.82 -26.99
C SER A 48 -8.97 -9.34 -27.06
N GLU A 49 -10.21 -9.05 -27.46
CA GLU A 49 -10.74 -7.69 -27.47
C GLU A 49 -11.09 -7.18 -26.07
N ASP A 50 -11.30 -8.08 -25.11
CA ASP A 50 -11.63 -7.76 -23.72
C ASP A 50 -10.38 -7.30 -22.95
N GLU A 51 -9.28 -8.05 -23.07
CA GLU A 51 -7.98 -7.67 -22.50
C GLU A 51 -7.51 -6.31 -23.05
N GLY A 52 -7.55 -6.14 -24.37
CA GLY A 52 -7.18 -4.89 -25.02
C GLY A 52 -7.99 -3.69 -24.51
N LEU A 53 -9.29 -3.89 -24.25
CA LEU A 53 -10.16 -2.87 -23.67
C LEU A 53 -9.78 -2.54 -22.23
N ILE A 54 -9.59 -3.54 -21.35
CA ILE A 54 -9.18 -3.31 -19.95
C ILE A 54 -7.86 -2.55 -19.89
N ARG A 55 -6.88 -2.96 -20.70
CA ARG A 55 -5.57 -2.28 -20.79
C ARG A 55 -5.73 -0.84 -21.28
N TYR A 56 -6.60 -0.59 -22.26
CA TYR A 56 -6.92 0.77 -22.72
C TYR A 56 -7.52 1.61 -21.57
N LEU A 57 -8.55 1.10 -20.88
CA LEU A 57 -9.20 1.81 -19.77
C LEU A 57 -8.20 2.19 -18.67
N MET A 58 -7.33 1.24 -18.28
CA MET A 58 -6.29 1.47 -17.26
C MET A 58 -5.30 2.55 -17.69
N ARG A 59 -4.77 2.46 -18.92
CA ARG A 59 -3.78 3.40 -19.47
C ARG A 59 -4.32 4.81 -19.62
N HIS A 60 -5.60 4.95 -19.96
CA HIS A 60 -6.27 6.24 -20.16
C HIS A 60 -7.01 6.73 -18.91
N HIS A 61 -6.81 6.09 -17.76
CA HIS A 61 -7.45 6.45 -16.49
C HIS A 61 -8.98 6.52 -16.56
N HIS A 62 -9.61 5.70 -17.40
CA HIS A 62 -11.06 5.54 -17.43
C HIS A 62 -11.47 4.62 -16.28
N SER A 63 -11.66 5.20 -15.09
CA SER A 63 -11.80 4.47 -13.83
C SER A 63 -13.20 3.89 -13.58
N THR A 64 -14.26 4.54 -14.09
CA THR A 64 -15.64 4.20 -13.73
C THR A 64 -16.07 2.76 -14.05
N PRO A 65 -15.59 2.08 -15.12
CA PRO A 65 -15.91 0.67 -15.31
C PRO A 65 -15.31 -0.25 -14.24
N PHE A 66 -14.18 0.13 -13.63
CA PHE A 66 -13.57 -0.64 -12.53
C PHE A 66 -14.38 -0.52 -11.23
N GLU A 67 -15.11 0.57 -11.03
CA GLU A 67 -15.97 0.77 -9.84
C GLU A 67 -17.19 -0.19 -9.81
N MET A 68 -17.47 -0.89 -10.91
CA MET A 68 -18.54 -1.91 -11.00
C MET A 68 -18.16 -3.24 -10.34
N CYS A 69 -16.92 -3.37 -9.87
CA CYS A 69 -16.44 -4.52 -9.12
C CYS A 69 -16.22 -4.12 -7.65
N GLU A 70 -16.72 -4.90 -6.70
CA GLU A 70 -16.55 -4.66 -5.26
C GLU A 70 -16.06 -5.91 -4.52
N ILE A 71 -15.33 -5.71 -3.42
CA ILE A 71 -14.90 -6.80 -2.53
C ILE A 71 -15.14 -6.42 -1.07
N LYS A 72 -15.51 -7.41 -0.25
CA LYS A 72 -15.65 -7.31 1.20
C LYS A 72 -14.63 -8.22 1.87
N LEU A 73 -13.72 -7.62 2.62
CA LEU A 73 -12.68 -8.31 3.36
C LEU A 73 -12.99 -8.31 4.85
N HIS A 74 -12.63 -9.40 5.53
CA HIS A 74 -12.46 -9.43 6.97
C HIS A 74 -10.97 -9.41 7.28
N VAL A 75 -10.52 -8.39 8.00
CA VAL A 75 -9.11 -8.19 8.32
C VAL A 75 -8.91 -8.23 9.82
N ARG A 76 -7.83 -8.89 10.25
CA ARG A 76 -7.27 -8.80 11.61
C ARG A 76 -5.91 -8.15 11.49
N VAL A 77 -5.76 -6.97 12.08
CA VAL A 77 -4.61 -6.08 11.83
C VAL A 77 -4.26 -5.28 13.10
N PRO A 78 -2.98 -4.99 13.37
CA PRO A 78 -2.57 -4.14 14.50
C PRO A 78 -3.11 -2.71 14.34
N MET A 79 -3.46 -2.04 15.45
CA MET A 79 -4.08 -0.70 15.40
C MET A 79 -3.19 0.36 14.73
N ASP A 80 -1.86 0.30 14.86
CA ASP A 80 -0.94 1.23 14.20
C ASP A 80 -1.01 1.15 12.66
N ALA A 81 -1.04 -0.07 12.10
CA ALA A 81 -1.26 -0.32 10.69
C ALA A 81 -2.70 0.02 10.28
N TRP A 82 -3.68 -0.29 11.12
CA TRP A 82 -5.09 0.02 10.86
C TRP A 82 -5.35 1.53 10.75
N ARG A 83 -4.69 2.35 11.59
CA ARG A 83 -4.81 3.82 11.52
C ARG A 83 -4.28 4.41 10.22
N GLN A 84 -3.37 3.73 9.53
CA GLN A 84 -2.94 4.09 8.17
C GLN A 84 -3.92 3.61 7.11
N TRP A 85 -4.51 2.43 7.34
CA TRP A 85 -5.51 1.83 6.46
C TRP A 85 -6.78 2.68 6.39
N ILE A 86 -7.32 3.12 7.52
CA ILE A 86 -8.60 3.84 7.58
C ILE A 86 -8.57 5.24 6.96
N ARG A 87 -7.40 5.72 6.53
CA ARG A 87 -7.24 6.97 5.77
C ARG A 87 -7.79 6.85 4.34
N HIS A 88 -8.05 5.63 3.86
CA HIS A 88 -8.67 5.35 2.56
C HIS A 88 -10.20 5.47 2.67
N ARG A 89 -10.68 6.71 2.54
CA ARG A 89 -12.06 7.15 2.87
C ARG A 89 -13.15 6.62 1.94
N THR A 90 -12.78 6.07 0.78
CA THR A 90 -13.73 5.55 -0.23
C THR A 90 -14.20 4.12 0.06
N ALA A 91 -13.79 3.54 1.19
CA ALA A 91 -14.27 2.25 1.66
C ALA A 91 -15.39 2.38 2.71
N ASN A 92 -16.20 1.33 2.84
CA ASN A 92 -17.12 1.15 3.97
C ASN A 92 -16.49 0.25 5.02
N VAL A 93 -16.54 0.66 6.29
CA VAL A 93 -15.81 -0.01 7.37
C VAL A 93 -16.70 -0.24 8.58
N ASN A 94 -16.57 -1.42 9.18
CA ASN A 94 -17.12 -1.72 10.49
C ASN A 94 -16.03 -2.41 11.32
N GLU A 95 -15.62 -1.78 12.42
CA GLU A 95 -14.52 -2.22 13.27
C GLU A 95 -15.02 -2.79 14.59
N TYR A 96 -14.33 -3.83 15.07
CA TYR A 96 -14.49 -4.40 16.40
C TYR A 96 -14.34 -3.32 17.48
N SER A 97 -15.40 -3.10 18.24
CA SER A 97 -15.41 -2.07 19.28
C SER A 97 -15.07 -2.64 20.65
N THR A 98 -13.90 -2.30 21.15
CA THR A 98 -13.48 -2.61 22.53
C THR A 98 -14.22 -1.78 23.61
N ARG A 99 -15.28 -1.02 23.21
CA ARG A 99 -16.25 -0.42 24.16
C ARG A 99 -17.30 -1.44 24.54
N TYR A 100 -17.73 -2.24 23.57
CA TYR A 100 -18.79 -3.23 23.72
C TYR A 100 -18.24 -4.61 24.01
N SER A 101 -17.00 -4.88 23.65
CA SER A 101 -16.36 -6.20 23.80
C SER A 101 -15.03 -6.10 24.54
N LEU A 102 -14.55 -7.22 25.07
CA LEU A 102 -13.20 -7.29 25.63
C LEU A 102 -12.17 -7.05 24.52
N ALA A 103 -11.00 -6.53 24.86
CA ALA A 103 -9.93 -6.41 23.90
C ALA A 103 -9.46 -7.78 23.43
N ILE A 104 -9.00 -7.83 22.18
CA ILE A 104 -8.36 -9.02 21.63
C ILE A 104 -7.03 -9.19 22.39
N ASP A 105 -6.86 -10.31 23.07
CA ASP A 105 -5.67 -10.64 23.88
C ASP A 105 -4.48 -11.04 23.00
N GLN A 106 -4.15 -10.18 22.03
CA GLN A 106 -2.96 -10.30 21.20
C GLN A 106 -2.49 -8.93 20.71
N SER A 107 -1.17 -8.75 20.76
CA SER A 107 -0.45 -7.61 20.22
C SER A 107 0.61 -8.10 19.24
N ALA A 108 0.79 -7.38 18.14
CA ALA A 108 1.91 -7.62 17.23
C ALA A 108 3.22 -7.47 17.99
N LYS A 109 4.11 -8.45 17.80
CA LYS A 109 5.45 -8.48 18.38
C LYS A 109 6.51 -8.29 17.33
N THR A 110 7.65 -7.74 17.75
CA THR A 110 8.83 -7.62 16.91
C THR A 110 9.81 -8.72 17.27
N LYS A 111 10.22 -9.55 16.28
CA LYS A 111 11.23 -10.58 16.52
C LYS A 111 12.62 -9.97 16.70
N GLU A 112 13.51 -10.74 17.32
CA GLU A 112 14.91 -10.37 17.58
C GLU A 112 15.70 -9.96 16.33
N ASP A 113 15.32 -10.45 15.15
CA ASP A 113 15.94 -10.13 13.86
C ASP A 113 15.12 -9.14 13.01
N GLU A 114 14.02 -8.60 13.55
CA GLU A 114 13.07 -7.74 12.82
C GLU A 114 13.09 -6.27 13.28
N TRP A 115 13.88 -5.91 14.30
CA TRP A 115 14.06 -4.53 14.74
C TRP A 115 14.82 -3.71 13.69
N ARG A 116 14.19 -2.66 13.16
CA ARG A 116 14.71 -1.86 12.04
C ARG A 116 15.35 -0.56 12.50
N LEU A 117 16.38 -0.09 11.78
CA LEU A 117 16.97 1.23 12.01
C LEU A 117 16.13 2.32 11.32
N GLN A 118 16.22 3.55 11.79
CA GLN A 118 15.59 4.70 11.16
C GLN A 118 16.31 5.05 9.85
N SER A 119 15.57 5.25 8.76
CA SER A 119 16.21 5.62 7.49
C SER A 119 16.82 7.01 7.51
N SER A 120 18.05 7.11 7.01
CA SER A 120 18.79 8.37 6.87
C SER A 120 18.25 9.28 5.75
N MET A 121 17.66 8.69 4.71
CA MET A 121 17.08 9.42 3.56
C MET A 121 15.58 9.64 3.70
N ASN A 122 14.85 8.66 4.23
CA ASN A 122 13.40 8.76 4.41
C ASN A 122 13.06 8.89 5.89
N LYS A 123 12.77 10.12 6.35
CA LYS A 123 12.36 10.38 7.75
C LYS A 123 11.09 9.65 8.19
N GLN A 124 10.30 9.11 7.26
CA GLN A 124 9.09 8.33 7.53
C GLN A 124 9.31 6.81 7.37
N GLY A 125 10.52 6.39 6.99
CA GLY A 125 10.84 5.00 6.69
C GLY A 125 11.92 4.44 7.60
N SER A 126 12.12 3.14 7.46
CA SER A 126 13.14 2.37 8.17
C SER A 126 14.09 1.70 7.18
N GLU A 127 15.33 1.44 7.57
CA GLU A 127 16.34 0.73 6.79
C GLU A 127 17.13 -0.25 7.65
N GLY A 128 17.70 -1.29 7.05
CA GLY A 128 18.49 -2.29 7.76
C GLY A 128 17.77 -2.95 8.95
N PHE A 129 18.55 -3.66 9.75
CA PHE A 129 18.12 -4.27 11.00
C PHE A 129 19.21 -4.06 12.07
N LEU A 130 18.81 -4.02 13.34
CA LEU A 130 19.74 -4.09 14.47
C LEU A 130 20.42 -5.46 14.52
N SER A 131 21.49 -5.55 15.31
CA SER A 131 22.10 -6.84 15.59
C SER A 131 21.11 -7.75 16.33
N LYS A 132 21.28 -9.06 16.15
CA LYS A 132 20.40 -10.04 16.79
C LYS A 132 20.50 -9.96 18.32
N GLU A 133 21.71 -9.72 18.85
CA GLU A 133 21.96 -9.58 20.27
C GLU A 133 21.20 -8.39 20.89
N GLU A 134 21.24 -7.23 20.24
CA GLU A 134 20.46 -6.06 20.65
C GLU A 134 18.95 -6.31 20.51
N GLY A 135 18.54 -6.93 19.40
CA GLY A 135 17.13 -7.23 19.14
C GLY A 135 16.53 -8.24 20.12
N THR A 136 17.29 -9.22 20.61
CA THR A 136 16.84 -10.14 21.67
C THR A 136 16.50 -9.39 22.96
N LEU A 137 17.31 -8.40 23.36
CA LEU A 137 17.05 -7.57 24.54
C LEU A 137 15.77 -6.75 24.36
N LEU A 138 15.63 -6.06 23.21
CA LEU A 138 14.44 -5.26 22.91
C LEU A 138 13.16 -6.10 22.85
N THR A 139 13.24 -7.31 22.29
CA THR A 139 12.11 -8.25 22.24
C THR A 139 11.68 -8.67 23.64
N GLN A 140 12.63 -8.98 24.54
CA GLN A 140 12.31 -9.33 25.93
C GLN A 140 11.69 -8.16 26.70
N GLU A 141 12.18 -6.93 26.47
CA GLU A 141 11.59 -5.72 27.04
C GLU A 141 10.15 -5.49 26.56
N GLU A 142 9.89 -5.64 25.25
CA GLU A 142 8.56 -5.56 24.66
C GLU A 142 7.62 -6.61 25.25
N GLU A 143 8.06 -7.87 25.34
CA GLU A 143 7.25 -8.96 25.90
C GLU A 143 6.89 -8.72 27.37
N LYS A 144 7.84 -8.26 28.18
CA LYS A 144 7.59 -7.92 29.58
C LYS A 144 6.58 -6.77 29.68
N LEU A 145 6.77 -5.70 28.90
CA LEU A 145 5.85 -4.55 28.90
C LEU A 145 4.44 -4.96 28.49
N HIS A 146 4.30 -5.76 27.43
CA HIS A 146 2.99 -6.27 27.00
C HIS A 146 2.33 -7.12 28.10
N SER A 147 3.08 -8.00 28.77
CA SER A 147 2.57 -8.79 29.90
C SER A 147 2.08 -7.92 31.05
N ASP A 148 2.83 -6.88 31.43
CA ASP A 148 2.46 -5.97 32.52
C ASP A 148 1.18 -5.17 32.17
N ILE A 149 1.08 -4.67 30.94
CA ILE A 149 -0.11 -3.94 30.45
C ILE A 149 -1.35 -4.86 30.48
N TRP A 150 -1.22 -6.11 30.02
CA TRP A 150 -2.33 -7.07 30.04
C TRP A 150 -2.76 -7.43 31.46
N GLY A 151 -1.82 -7.57 32.40
CA GLY A 151 -2.13 -7.76 33.82
C GLY A 151 -2.94 -6.59 34.39
N ILE A 152 -2.57 -5.35 34.06
CA ILE A 152 -3.30 -4.14 34.47
C ILE A 152 -4.70 -4.11 33.86
N TYR A 153 -4.82 -4.40 32.55
CA TYR A 153 -6.10 -4.46 31.86
C TYR A 153 -7.04 -5.47 32.51
N ASN A 154 -6.59 -6.71 32.72
CA ASN A 154 -7.39 -7.78 33.31
C ASN A 154 -7.82 -7.45 34.74
N SER A 155 -6.92 -6.90 35.58
CA SER A 155 -7.27 -6.46 36.93
C SER A 155 -8.36 -5.38 36.93
N ARG A 156 -8.37 -4.47 35.94
CA ARG A 156 -9.43 -3.46 35.81
C ARG A 156 -10.76 -4.09 35.41
N ILE A 157 -10.76 -5.03 34.48
CA ILE A 157 -11.96 -5.76 34.06
C ILE A 157 -12.56 -6.54 35.25
N GLU A 158 -11.73 -7.25 36.02
CA GLU A 158 -12.16 -7.98 37.22
C GLU A 158 -12.78 -7.07 38.30
N LYS A 159 -12.29 -5.83 38.41
CA LYS A 159 -12.86 -4.80 39.31
C LYS A 159 -14.13 -4.14 38.79
N GLY A 160 -14.63 -4.53 37.62
CA GLY A 160 -15.83 -3.96 37.01
C GLY A 160 -15.63 -2.58 36.38
N VAL A 161 -14.38 -2.18 36.08
CA VAL A 161 -14.11 -0.93 35.34
C VAL A 161 -14.72 -1.03 33.94
N ALA A 162 -15.33 0.07 33.47
CA ALA A 162 -15.91 0.12 32.14
C ALA A 162 -14.85 -0.19 31.06
N ARG A 163 -15.19 -1.06 30.09
CA ARG A 163 -14.28 -1.56 29.05
C ARG A 163 -13.55 -0.44 28.30
N GLU A 164 -14.27 0.65 28.02
CA GLU A 164 -13.71 1.81 27.32
C GLU A 164 -12.64 2.58 28.11
N GLN A 165 -12.67 2.47 29.45
CA GLN A 165 -11.64 3.00 30.34
C GLN A 165 -10.53 1.98 30.58
N ALA A 166 -10.86 0.70 30.76
CA ALA A 166 -9.89 -0.36 31.03
C ALA A 166 -8.83 -0.47 29.94
N ARG A 167 -9.24 -0.33 28.67
CA ARG A 167 -8.39 -0.47 27.47
C ARG A 167 -7.44 0.71 27.18
N LYS A 168 -7.49 1.80 27.94
CA LYS A 168 -6.80 3.06 27.58
C LYS A 168 -5.28 2.91 27.40
N ASP A 169 -4.69 1.97 28.13
CA ASP A 169 -3.24 1.74 28.12
C ASP A 169 -2.82 0.62 27.16
N LEU A 170 -3.77 -0.01 26.45
CA LEU A 170 -3.42 -1.03 25.47
C LEU A 170 -2.60 -0.40 24.33
N PRO A 171 -1.47 -1.01 23.94
CA PRO A 171 -0.56 -0.44 22.96
C PRO A 171 -1.19 -0.45 21.56
N LEU A 172 -0.69 0.42 20.67
CA LEU A 172 -1.12 0.45 19.27
C LEU A 172 -0.79 -0.84 18.50
N SER A 173 0.08 -1.70 19.04
CA SER A 173 0.36 -3.04 18.53
C SER A 173 -0.79 -4.02 18.75
N THR A 174 -1.77 -3.71 19.62
CA THR A 174 -2.93 -4.58 19.88
C THR A 174 -3.71 -4.79 18.58
N TYR A 175 -4.09 -6.04 18.30
CA TYR A 175 -4.88 -6.39 17.14
C TYR A 175 -6.32 -5.89 17.25
N THR A 176 -6.86 -5.45 16.12
CA THR A 176 -8.30 -5.20 15.91
C THR A 176 -8.79 -6.05 14.74
N GLU A 177 -10.10 -6.21 14.64
CA GLU A 177 -10.76 -6.87 13.51
C GLU A 177 -11.74 -5.92 12.84
N ALA A 178 -11.83 -5.97 11.52
CA ALA A 178 -12.76 -5.12 10.78
C ALA A 178 -13.28 -5.81 9.53
N TYR A 179 -14.53 -5.51 9.20
CA TYR A 179 -15.05 -5.65 7.85
C TYR A 179 -14.71 -4.39 7.05
N TRP A 180 -14.10 -4.59 5.89
CA TRP A 180 -13.68 -3.53 4.97
C TRP A 180 -14.20 -3.83 3.57
N LYS A 181 -15.14 -3.04 3.07
CA LYS A 181 -15.72 -3.16 1.72
C LYS A 181 -15.24 -2.00 0.85
N ILE A 182 -14.81 -2.29 -0.37
CA ILE A 182 -14.28 -1.29 -1.30
C ILE A 182 -14.52 -1.73 -2.75
N ASP A 183 -14.69 -0.77 -3.66
CA ASP A 183 -14.68 -1.04 -5.10
C ASP A 183 -13.25 -1.25 -5.64
N LEU A 184 -13.14 -1.84 -6.82
CA LEU A 184 -11.85 -2.21 -7.40
C LEU A 184 -11.00 -0.99 -7.77
N HIS A 185 -11.58 0.12 -8.25
CA HIS A 185 -10.79 1.31 -8.58
C HIS A 185 -10.07 1.84 -7.32
N ASN A 186 -10.82 2.00 -6.23
CA ASN A 186 -10.28 2.47 -4.97
C ASN A 186 -9.37 1.43 -4.30
N LEU A 187 -9.62 0.14 -4.48
CA LEU A 187 -8.71 -0.93 -4.06
C LEU A 187 -7.36 -0.86 -4.77
N LEU A 188 -7.35 -0.66 -6.10
CA LEU A 188 -6.12 -0.51 -6.86
C LEU A 188 -5.35 0.74 -6.43
N HIS A 189 -6.05 1.82 -6.06
CA HIS A 189 -5.41 2.99 -5.45
C HIS A 189 -4.78 2.67 -4.09
N PHE A 190 -5.50 1.95 -3.21
CA PHE A 190 -4.96 1.46 -1.94
C PHE A 190 -3.69 0.63 -2.16
N LEU A 191 -3.74 -0.35 -3.06
CA LEU A 191 -2.61 -1.23 -3.37
C LEU A 191 -1.42 -0.43 -3.91
N ARG A 192 -1.65 0.55 -4.81
CA ARG A 192 -0.58 1.40 -5.33
C ARG A 192 0.17 2.15 -4.22
N LEU A 193 -0.54 2.64 -3.21
CA LEU A 193 0.07 3.39 -2.10
C LEU A 193 0.65 2.49 -1.01
N ARG A 194 0.11 1.29 -0.82
CA ARG A 194 0.45 0.43 0.33
C ARG A 194 1.39 -0.71 -0.02
N MET A 195 1.47 -1.14 -1.28
CA MET A 195 2.53 -2.03 -1.78
C MET A 195 3.86 -1.29 -2.01
N ASP A 196 3.87 0.04 -1.91
CA ASP A 196 5.07 0.84 -2.12
C ASP A 196 6.13 0.59 -1.02
N LYS A 197 7.41 0.57 -1.39
CA LYS A 197 8.53 0.35 -0.46
C LYS A 197 8.64 1.41 0.65
N HIS A 198 8.09 2.60 0.43
CA HIS A 198 8.03 3.69 1.41
C HIS A 198 6.90 3.52 2.42
N ALA A 199 5.90 2.69 2.15
CA ALA A 199 4.89 2.34 3.14
C ALA A 199 5.53 1.53 4.29
N GLN A 200 4.97 1.66 5.49
CA GLN A 200 5.39 0.85 6.63
C GLN A 200 5.24 -0.65 6.31
N LEU A 201 6.23 -1.46 6.70
CA LEU A 201 6.31 -2.89 6.37
C LEU A 201 5.04 -3.65 6.72
N GLU A 202 4.45 -3.35 7.88
CA GLU A 202 3.26 -4.01 8.39
C GLU A 202 2.07 -3.87 7.41
N ILE A 203 1.65 -2.64 7.09
CA ILE A 203 0.56 -2.41 6.13
C ILE A 203 0.92 -2.88 4.72
N ARG A 204 2.21 -2.85 4.35
CA ARG A 204 2.68 -3.39 3.08
C ARG A 204 2.47 -4.90 2.98
N LYS A 205 2.79 -5.68 4.02
CA LYS A 205 2.53 -7.14 4.04
C LYS A 205 1.04 -7.46 3.83
N PHE A 206 0.13 -6.66 4.40
CA PHE A 206 -1.30 -6.80 4.14
C PHE A 206 -1.68 -6.45 2.69
N ALA A 207 -1.16 -5.34 2.16
CA ALA A 207 -1.42 -4.92 0.78
C ALA A 207 -0.86 -5.93 -0.24
N ASP A 208 0.35 -6.44 -0.02
CA ASP A 208 0.97 -7.48 -0.84
C ASP A 208 0.13 -8.77 -0.82
N THR A 209 -0.38 -9.16 0.35
CA THR A 209 -1.28 -10.32 0.46
C THR A 209 -2.57 -10.07 -0.32
N ILE A 210 -3.20 -8.91 -0.17
CA ILE A 210 -4.43 -8.58 -0.91
C ILE A 210 -4.17 -8.55 -2.42
N GLY A 211 -3.12 -7.89 -2.88
CA GLY A 211 -2.80 -7.78 -4.30
C GLY A 211 -2.47 -9.13 -4.92
N ASN A 212 -1.47 -9.81 -4.37
CA ASN A 212 -0.91 -11.02 -4.96
C ASN A 212 -1.79 -12.26 -4.73
N GLU A 213 -2.47 -12.36 -3.58
CA GLU A 213 -3.27 -13.54 -3.25
C GLU A 213 -4.76 -13.39 -3.57
N ILE A 214 -5.30 -12.17 -3.60
CA ILE A 214 -6.75 -11.98 -3.77
C ILE A 214 -7.05 -11.33 -5.11
N VAL A 215 -6.56 -10.12 -5.35
CA VAL A 215 -6.90 -9.34 -6.56
C VAL A 215 -6.41 -10.03 -7.83
N LYS A 216 -5.20 -10.59 -7.82
CA LYS A 216 -4.66 -11.38 -8.93
C LYS A 216 -5.55 -12.57 -9.32
N ARG A 217 -6.20 -13.22 -8.35
CA ARG A 217 -7.13 -14.34 -8.60
C ARG A 217 -8.51 -13.87 -9.04
N TRP A 218 -8.94 -12.70 -8.56
CA TRP A 218 -10.26 -12.13 -8.82
C TRP A 218 -10.41 -11.54 -10.22
N VAL A 219 -9.45 -10.70 -10.62
CA VAL A 219 -9.49 -9.89 -11.84
C VAL A 219 -8.12 -9.93 -12.54
N PRO A 220 -7.69 -11.11 -13.03
CA PRO A 220 -6.34 -11.32 -13.55
C PRO A 220 -5.94 -10.37 -14.68
N LEU A 221 -6.86 -10.03 -15.60
CA LEU A 221 -6.55 -9.12 -16.72
C LEU A 221 -6.35 -7.69 -16.21
N THR A 222 -7.22 -7.25 -15.29
CA THR A 222 -7.07 -5.96 -14.62
C THR A 222 -5.81 -5.90 -13.76
N TRP A 223 -5.46 -6.99 -13.07
CA TRP A 223 -4.25 -7.07 -12.26
C TRP A 223 -2.99 -6.90 -13.11
N GLU A 224 -2.91 -7.58 -14.26
CA GLU A 224 -1.80 -7.41 -15.20
C GLU A 224 -1.71 -5.97 -15.73
N ALA A 225 -2.83 -5.39 -16.17
CA ALA A 225 -2.87 -4.00 -16.60
C ALA A 225 -2.46 -3.02 -15.48
N PHE A 226 -2.87 -3.27 -14.23
CA PHE A 226 -2.47 -2.49 -13.08
C PHE A 226 -0.96 -2.61 -12.80
N GLN A 227 -0.40 -3.81 -12.90
CA GLN A 227 1.04 -4.02 -12.75
C GLN A 227 1.82 -3.22 -13.79
N ASP A 228 1.43 -3.30 -15.07
CA ASP A 228 2.15 -2.65 -16.17
C ASP A 228 2.03 -1.13 -16.13
N TYR A 229 0.80 -0.61 -16.01
CA TYR A 229 0.53 0.82 -16.22
C TYR A 229 0.55 1.64 -14.93
N ARG A 230 0.39 1.00 -13.77
CA ARG A 230 0.32 1.71 -12.48
C ARG A 230 1.48 1.35 -11.57
N MET A 231 1.78 0.07 -11.32
CA MET A 231 2.81 -0.31 -10.35
C MET A 231 4.23 -0.15 -10.87
N ASN A 232 4.49 -0.72 -12.04
CA ASN A 232 5.83 -0.82 -12.63
C ASN A 232 6.11 0.29 -13.66
N SER A 233 5.23 1.31 -13.72
CA SER A 233 5.44 2.50 -14.53
C SER A 233 6.10 3.63 -13.75
N LYS A 234 6.82 4.48 -14.49
CA LYS A 234 7.37 5.75 -14.00
C LYS A 234 6.82 6.89 -14.84
N SER A 235 6.33 7.93 -14.18
CA SER A 235 5.89 9.16 -14.84
C SER A 235 7.02 10.18 -14.87
N PHE A 236 7.14 10.87 -15.99
CA PHE A 236 7.96 12.07 -16.14
C PHE A 236 7.03 13.29 -16.16
N SER A 237 7.34 14.29 -15.35
CA SER A 237 6.66 15.59 -15.34
C SER A 237 6.92 16.34 -16.65
N GLY A 238 6.15 17.40 -16.90
CA GLY A 238 6.35 18.24 -18.09
C GLY A 238 7.76 18.86 -18.17
N LEU A 239 8.40 19.13 -17.01
CA LEU A 239 9.76 19.64 -16.94
C LEU A 239 10.78 18.53 -17.27
N GLU A 240 10.58 17.36 -16.69
CA GLU A 240 11.44 16.19 -16.94
C GLU A 240 11.38 15.77 -18.41
N MET A 241 10.20 15.84 -19.05
CA MET A 241 10.04 15.53 -20.47
C MET A 241 10.80 16.51 -21.37
N GLN A 242 10.87 17.79 -21.02
CA GLN A 242 11.67 18.77 -21.77
C GLN A 242 13.17 18.44 -21.69
N LEU A 243 13.66 18.11 -20.49
CA LEU A 243 15.05 17.72 -20.30
C LEU A 243 15.38 16.40 -21.00
N LEU A 244 14.51 15.40 -20.88
CA LEU A 244 14.70 14.09 -21.51
C LEU A 244 14.75 14.20 -23.03
N SER A 245 13.93 15.08 -23.63
CA SER A 245 13.98 15.36 -25.07
C SER A 245 15.35 15.92 -25.50
N LEU A 246 15.90 16.88 -24.77
CA LEU A 246 17.22 17.45 -25.04
C LEU A 246 18.35 16.41 -24.84
N ILE A 247 18.29 15.65 -23.74
CA ILE A 247 19.25 14.56 -23.45
C ILE A 247 19.23 13.52 -24.58
N SER A 248 18.04 13.13 -25.07
CA SER A 248 17.91 12.14 -26.16
C SER A 248 18.53 12.60 -27.48
N GLN A 249 18.68 13.90 -27.66
CA GLN A 249 19.31 14.54 -28.83
C GLN A 249 20.80 14.84 -28.60
N ASN A 250 21.37 14.42 -27.46
CA ASN A 250 22.72 14.76 -26.99
C ASN A 250 22.96 16.27 -26.77
N GLU A 251 21.90 17.06 -26.58
CA GLU A 251 21.98 18.50 -26.31
C GLU A 251 22.17 18.79 -24.81
N ASN A 252 23.21 18.22 -24.21
CA ASN A 252 23.41 18.24 -22.74
C ASN A 252 23.60 19.66 -22.17
N GLU A 253 24.31 20.54 -22.89
CA GLU A 253 24.51 21.93 -22.44
C GLU A 253 23.17 22.68 -22.31
N LYS A 254 22.30 22.55 -23.32
CA LYS A 254 20.96 23.14 -23.29
C LYS A 254 20.09 22.50 -22.20
N ALA A 255 20.21 21.20 -21.96
CA ALA A 255 19.52 20.53 -20.86
C ALA A 255 19.97 21.10 -19.50
N ALA A 256 21.27 21.34 -19.31
CA ALA A 256 21.80 21.96 -18.10
C ALA A 256 21.34 23.42 -17.93
N GLU A 257 21.30 24.21 -19.01
CA GLU A 257 20.73 25.57 -18.99
C GLU A 257 19.24 25.54 -18.58
N LYS A 258 18.45 24.65 -19.17
CA LYS A 258 17.03 24.47 -18.84
C LYS A 258 16.83 24.05 -17.38
N ALA A 259 17.67 23.15 -16.87
CA ALA A 259 17.64 22.74 -15.46
C ALA A 259 18.02 23.90 -14.51
N LYS A 260 18.90 24.83 -14.93
CA LYS A 260 19.16 26.09 -14.20
C LYS A 260 17.93 26.99 -14.20
N GLU A 261 17.23 27.14 -15.33
CA GLU A 261 15.98 27.92 -15.42
C GLU A 261 14.90 27.37 -14.48
N PHE A 262 14.78 26.04 -14.36
CA PHE A 262 13.87 25.38 -13.42
C PHE A 262 14.31 25.53 -11.95
N GLY A 263 15.47 26.13 -11.69
CA GLY A 263 16.02 26.27 -10.36
C GLY A 263 16.51 24.96 -9.75
N TRP A 264 16.74 23.92 -10.56
CA TRP A 264 17.24 22.62 -10.11
C TRP A 264 18.75 22.64 -9.86
N LEU A 265 19.48 23.56 -10.50
CA LEU A 265 20.93 23.71 -10.39
C LEU A 265 21.35 24.98 -9.63
N ARG A 266 20.65 25.31 -8.55
CA ARG A 266 20.95 26.48 -7.70
C ARG A 266 22.16 26.24 -6.80
N MET A 267 23.07 27.21 -6.74
CA MET A 267 24.27 27.19 -5.89
C MET A 267 24.12 28.13 -4.70
N LYS A 268 24.59 27.73 -3.52
CA LYS A 268 24.75 28.57 -2.32
C LYS A 268 26.10 28.26 -1.66
N GLU A 269 26.92 29.27 -1.40
CA GLU A 269 28.25 29.11 -0.78
C GLU A 269 29.07 28.01 -1.46
N GLU A 270 29.13 28.05 -2.80
CA GLU A 270 29.82 27.08 -3.67
C GLU A 270 29.29 25.63 -3.59
N LYS A 271 28.17 25.39 -2.90
CA LYS A 271 27.51 24.10 -2.82
C LYS A 271 26.21 24.09 -3.60
N LEU A 272 26.00 23.01 -4.35
CA LEU A 272 24.76 22.76 -5.06
C LEU A 272 23.64 22.48 -4.04
N ILE A 273 22.58 23.30 -4.08
CA ILE A 273 21.41 23.12 -3.24
C ILE A 273 20.65 21.88 -3.73
N LYS A 274 20.14 21.09 -2.77
CA LYS A 274 19.30 19.94 -3.08
C LYS A 274 17.94 20.42 -3.61
N SER A 275 17.58 19.99 -4.82
CA SER A 275 16.23 20.04 -5.35
C SER A 275 15.66 18.63 -5.32
N LEU A 276 14.53 18.42 -4.65
CA LEU A 276 13.89 17.09 -4.58
C LEU A 276 13.49 16.62 -5.99
N GLU A 277 12.88 17.50 -6.79
CA GLU A 277 12.50 17.20 -8.18
C GLU A 277 13.71 16.80 -9.03
N ARG A 278 14.88 17.44 -8.81
CA ARG A 278 16.12 17.06 -9.50
C ARG A 278 16.57 15.66 -9.08
N ILE A 279 16.61 15.38 -7.78
CA ILE A 279 17.03 14.09 -7.25
C ILE A 279 16.12 12.98 -7.79
N GLU A 280 14.80 13.18 -7.77
CA GLU A 280 13.84 12.24 -8.33
C GLU A 280 14.05 12.02 -9.84
N PHE A 281 14.36 13.07 -10.60
CA PHE A 281 14.66 12.94 -12.02
C PHE A 281 15.99 12.21 -12.28
N GLU A 282 17.03 12.51 -11.50
CA GLU A 282 18.33 11.82 -11.58
C GLU A 282 18.18 10.31 -11.31
N GLU A 283 17.39 9.93 -10.30
CA GLU A 283 17.06 8.52 -10.03
C GLU A 283 16.37 7.85 -11.22
N LYS A 284 15.45 8.57 -11.91
CA LYS A 284 14.81 8.06 -13.13
C LYS A 284 15.80 7.91 -14.30
N LEU A 285 16.74 8.83 -14.46
CA LEU A 285 17.79 8.74 -15.47
C LEU A 285 18.72 7.55 -15.20
N GLU A 286 19.11 7.34 -13.95
CA GLU A 286 19.93 6.19 -13.54
C GLU A 286 19.22 4.86 -13.86
N LEU A 287 17.91 4.76 -13.60
CA LEU A 287 17.11 3.60 -13.98
C LEU A 287 17.11 3.33 -15.50
N LEU A 288 17.28 4.36 -16.33
CA LEU A 288 17.35 4.25 -17.78
C LEU A 288 18.79 4.13 -18.31
N ASN A 289 19.79 4.06 -17.44
CA ASN A 289 21.21 4.13 -17.79
C ASN A 289 21.59 5.40 -18.60
N LEU A 290 20.90 6.51 -18.35
CA LEU A 290 21.18 7.80 -18.97
C LEU A 290 22.12 8.63 -18.09
N LYS A 291 23.08 9.32 -18.72
CA LYS A 291 23.99 10.23 -18.01
C LYS A 291 23.27 11.51 -17.62
N LYS A 292 23.62 12.03 -16.44
CA LYS A 292 23.21 13.35 -15.98
C LYS A 292 23.89 14.40 -16.86
N PRO A 293 23.17 15.39 -17.42
CA PRO A 293 23.74 16.35 -18.35
C PRO A 293 24.47 17.53 -17.68
N TRP A 294 24.62 17.52 -16.35
CA TRP A 294 25.27 18.55 -15.53
C TRP A 294 26.34 17.99 -14.60
#